data_AF-A0A2A3MD28-F1
#
_entry.id   AF-A0A2A3MD28-F1
#
_cell.length_a   1.000
_cell.length_b   1.000
_cell.length_c   1.000
_cell.angle_alpha   90.00
_cell.angle_beta   90.00
_cell.angle_gamma   90.00
#
_symmetry.space_group_name_H-M   'P 1'
#
loop_
_entity.id
_entity.type
_entity.pdbx_description
1 polymer ?
#
loop_
_entity_poly.entity_id
_entity_poly.type
_entity_poly.pdbx_seq_one_letter_code
_entity_poly.pdbx_strand_id
1 'polypeptide(L)'
;HSVFAAATNKTKGIDFAKKFKALVEHYNERREEDVLVSEVLEEFSDEIVGLIQALKSERDSYADLGIDLEEKAFYDILKELAIKYDFSYPEDKLLALAAEVKTVVDDKVRYTDWSQREDIKAELKVDLILLLAKHGYPPVDRDEVYKEIFEQAENYKTHRASLSAFL
;
A
#
# COMPACT_ATOMS: atom_id res chain seq x y z
N HIS A 1 9.42 -22.35 -27.76
CA HIS A 1 8.69 -21.10 -28.07
C HIS A 1 8.01 -20.68 -26.76
N SER A 2 8.65 -19.82 -25.97
CA SER A 2 8.30 -19.61 -24.55
C SER A 2 8.36 -18.14 -24.17
N VAL A 3 7.76 -17.26 -24.99
CA VAL A 3 7.87 -15.79 -24.82
C VAL A 3 6.54 -15.15 -24.40
N PHE A 4 5.41 -15.88 -24.43
CA PHE A 4 4.08 -15.28 -24.23
C PHE A 4 3.58 -15.23 -22.77
N ALA A 5 4.15 -16.00 -21.85
CA ALA A 5 3.63 -16.08 -20.47
C ALA A 5 4.00 -14.87 -19.59
N ALA A 6 5.18 -14.28 -19.78
CA ALA A 6 5.65 -13.17 -18.94
C ALA A 6 4.94 -11.83 -19.22
N ALA A 7 4.55 -11.60 -20.48
CA ALA A 7 3.88 -10.36 -20.89
C ALA A 7 2.47 -10.24 -20.29
N THR A 8 1.74 -11.35 -20.19
CA THR A 8 0.34 -11.33 -19.72
C THR A 8 0.21 -10.98 -18.23
N ASN A 9 1.22 -11.30 -17.40
CA ASN A 9 1.17 -10.98 -15.97
C ASN A 9 1.49 -9.50 -15.69
N LYS A 10 2.48 -8.94 -16.39
CA LYS A 10 2.83 -7.50 -16.30
C LYS A 10 1.71 -6.59 -16.79
N THR A 11 1.06 -6.93 -17.92
CA THR A 11 -0.06 -6.14 -18.45
C THR A 11 -1.26 -6.13 -17.49
N LYS A 12 -1.51 -7.25 -16.79
CA LYS A 12 -2.64 -7.37 -15.83
C LYS A 12 -2.42 -6.58 -14.53
N GLY A 13 -1.19 -6.47 -14.04
CA GLY A 13 -0.86 -5.63 -12.88
C GLY A 13 -1.01 -4.13 -13.17
N ILE A 14 -0.59 -3.70 -14.37
CA ILE A 14 -0.75 -2.31 -14.83
C ILE A 14 -2.23 -1.95 -15.05
N ASP A 15 -3.03 -2.88 -15.60
CA ASP A 15 -4.47 -2.70 -15.74
C ASP A 15 -5.20 -2.57 -14.40
N PHE A 16 -4.72 -3.25 -13.36
CA PHE A 16 -5.32 -3.17 -12.02
C PHE A 16 -5.00 -1.86 -11.32
N ALA A 17 -3.74 -1.42 -11.32
CA ALA A 17 -3.37 -0.12 -10.76
C ALA A 17 -4.21 1.00 -11.39
N LYS A 18 -4.45 0.92 -12.71
CA LYS A 18 -5.34 1.84 -13.42
C LYS A 18 -6.80 1.72 -13.01
N LYS A 19 -7.32 0.50 -12.84
CA LYS A 19 -8.72 0.27 -12.42
C LYS A 19 -8.97 0.65 -10.96
N PHE A 20 -8.03 0.36 -10.07
CA PHE A 20 -8.09 0.76 -8.67
C PHE A 20 -7.99 2.28 -8.54
N LYS A 21 -7.04 2.90 -9.26
CA LYS A 21 -6.97 4.36 -9.35
C LYS A 21 -8.29 4.94 -9.86
N ALA A 22 -8.86 4.39 -10.93
CA ALA A 22 -10.16 4.83 -11.45
C ALA A 22 -11.31 4.61 -10.44
N LEU A 23 -11.27 3.55 -9.64
CA LEU A 23 -12.25 3.29 -8.58
C LEU A 23 -12.14 4.40 -7.53
N VAL A 24 -10.95 4.61 -6.98
CA VAL A 24 -10.66 5.65 -5.98
C VAL A 24 -11.03 7.04 -6.51
N GLU A 25 -10.62 7.40 -7.73
CA GLU A 25 -10.99 8.66 -8.40
C GLU A 25 -12.51 8.81 -8.54
N HIS A 26 -13.22 7.76 -8.93
CA HIS A 26 -14.69 7.79 -9.02
C HIS A 26 -15.35 8.07 -7.67
N TYR A 27 -14.79 7.57 -6.56
CA TYR A 27 -15.37 7.84 -5.23
C TYR A 27 -15.01 9.24 -4.71
N ASN A 28 -13.82 9.76 -5.04
CA ASN A 28 -13.43 11.15 -4.76
C ASN A 28 -14.45 12.14 -5.36
N GLU A 29 -15.03 11.83 -6.50
CA GLU A 29 -16.05 12.68 -7.12
C GLU A 29 -17.41 12.70 -6.39
N ARG A 30 -17.68 11.74 -5.48
CA ARG A 30 -19.02 11.56 -4.89
C ARG A 30 -19.25 12.37 -3.61
N ARG A 31 -18.23 12.68 -2.79
CA ARG A 31 -18.34 13.53 -1.58
C ARG A 31 -16.99 14.18 -1.20
N GLU A 32 -17.04 15.39 -0.64
CA GLU A 32 -15.85 16.16 -0.19
C GLU A 32 -15.01 15.41 0.87
N GLU A 33 -15.66 14.64 1.75
CA GLU A 33 -14.99 13.87 2.81
C GLU A 33 -14.25 12.64 2.26
N ASP A 34 -14.70 12.07 1.14
CA ASP A 34 -14.08 10.91 0.49
C ASP A 34 -12.78 11.29 -0.24
N VAL A 35 -12.70 12.53 -0.75
CA VAL A 35 -11.48 13.08 -1.39
C VAL A 35 -10.30 13.06 -0.42
N LEU A 36 -10.53 13.54 0.81
CA LEU A 36 -9.50 13.60 1.85
C LEU A 36 -8.91 12.23 2.16
N VAL A 37 -9.77 11.21 2.25
CA VAL A 37 -9.36 9.84 2.60
C VAL A 37 -8.50 9.23 1.51
N SER A 38 -8.94 9.36 0.26
CA SER A 38 -8.16 8.90 -0.88
C SER A 38 -6.80 9.58 -0.94
N GLU A 39 -6.75 10.91 -0.79
CA GLU A 39 -5.49 11.66 -0.85
C GLU A 39 -4.53 11.22 0.26
N VAL A 40 -5.02 11.03 1.49
CA VAL A 40 -4.22 10.51 2.60
C VAL A 40 -3.67 9.12 2.29
N LEU A 41 -4.50 8.21 1.74
CA LEU A 41 -4.10 6.84 1.41
C LEU A 41 -3.07 6.79 0.27
N GLU A 42 -3.26 7.62 -0.76
CA GLU A 42 -2.34 7.73 -1.89
C GLU A 42 -1.01 8.34 -1.44
N GLU A 43 -1.04 9.44 -0.70
CA GLU A 43 0.15 10.11 -0.18
C GLU A 43 0.93 9.20 0.77
N PHE A 44 0.25 8.54 1.72
CA PHE A 44 0.92 7.57 2.59
C PHE A 44 1.64 6.49 1.79
N SER A 45 0.96 5.92 0.79
CA SER A 45 1.53 4.85 -0.02
C SER A 45 2.76 5.32 -0.80
N ASP A 46 2.75 6.57 -1.27
CA ASP A 46 3.89 7.19 -1.95
C ASP A 46 5.05 7.49 -0.99
N GLU A 47 4.78 8.04 0.19
CA GLU A 47 5.77 8.28 1.24
C GLU A 47 6.46 6.98 1.67
N ILE A 48 5.70 5.90 1.83
CA ILE A 48 6.27 4.57 2.15
C ILE A 48 7.14 4.06 1.00
N VAL A 49 6.69 4.14 -0.25
CA VAL A 49 7.52 3.72 -1.39
C VAL A 49 8.82 4.53 -1.46
N GLY A 50 8.76 5.84 -1.20
CA GLY A 50 9.92 6.72 -1.11
C GLY A 50 10.87 6.34 0.04
N LEU A 51 10.33 6.14 1.24
CA LEU A 51 11.09 5.72 2.43
C LEU A 51 11.83 4.41 2.15
N ILE A 52 11.19 3.42 1.56
CA ILE A 52 11.83 2.13 1.28
C ILE A 52 12.96 2.29 0.25
N GLN A 53 12.80 3.17 -0.75
CA GLN A 53 13.87 3.46 -1.70
C GLN A 53 15.06 4.16 -1.03
N ALA A 54 14.80 5.09 -0.12
CA ALA A 54 15.83 5.74 0.69
C ALA A 54 16.54 4.72 1.59
N LEU A 55 15.78 3.90 2.33
CA LEU A 55 16.31 2.84 3.19
C LEU A 55 17.13 1.83 2.40
N LYS A 56 16.72 1.42 1.20
CA LYS A 56 17.54 0.52 0.36
C LYS A 56 18.86 1.16 -0.04
N SER A 57 18.83 2.43 -0.44
CA SER A 57 20.03 3.18 -0.83
C SER A 57 21.01 3.36 0.33
N GLU A 58 20.49 3.48 1.56
CA GLU A 58 21.28 3.50 2.78
C GLU A 58 21.67 2.10 3.29
N ARG A 59 20.88 1.05 3.02
CA ARG A 59 21.20 -0.32 3.44
C ARG A 59 22.35 -0.92 2.64
N ASP A 60 22.53 -0.50 1.39
CA ASP A 60 23.75 -0.77 0.61
C ASP A 60 25.00 -0.11 1.26
N SER A 61 24.82 0.87 2.16
CA SER A 61 25.90 1.51 2.93
C SER A 61 25.97 1.10 4.42
N TYR A 62 24.90 0.56 5.03
CA TYR A 62 24.85 0.14 6.44
C TYR A 62 23.93 -1.08 6.65
N ALA A 63 24.52 -2.26 6.84
CA ALA A 63 23.80 -3.55 6.84
C ALA A 63 23.16 -3.98 8.19
N ASP A 64 23.27 -3.20 9.28
CA ASP A 64 23.09 -3.73 10.66
C ASP A 64 22.28 -2.85 11.64
N LEU A 65 21.22 -2.16 11.20
CA LEU A 65 20.35 -1.37 12.12
C LEU A 65 18.91 -1.88 12.25
N GLY A 66 18.63 -3.05 11.67
CA GLY A 66 17.29 -3.60 11.55
C GLY A 66 16.56 -3.80 12.88
N ILE A 67 15.29 -3.35 12.86
CA ILE A 67 14.14 -3.73 13.69
C ILE A 67 13.54 -2.58 14.52
N ASP A 68 14.29 -1.59 15.02
CA ASP A 68 13.70 -0.46 15.79
C ASP A 68 13.53 0.84 14.96
N LEU A 69 14.44 1.11 14.02
CA LEU A 69 14.40 2.36 13.24
C LEU A 69 13.34 2.37 12.14
N GLU A 70 13.08 1.23 11.50
CA GLU A 70 12.11 1.13 10.40
C GLU A 70 10.68 1.27 10.93
N GLU A 71 10.36 0.58 12.04
CA GLU A 71 9.05 0.69 12.71
C GLU A 71 8.80 2.12 13.17
N LYS A 72 9.81 2.76 13.77
CA LYS A 72 9.75 4.17 14.15
C LYS A 72 9.55 5.09 12.94
N ALA A 73 10.21 4.84 11.81
CA ALA A 73 10.04 5.65 10.60
C ALA A 73 8.62 5.53 10.03
N PHE A 74 8.05 4.31 10.01
CA PHE A 74 6.66 4.11 9.60
C PHE A 74 5.67 4.77 10.56
N TYR A 75 5.92 4.68 11.87
CA TYR A 75 5.17 5.41 12.88
C TYR A 75 5.21 6.93 12.64
N ASP A 76 6.40 7.49 12.41
CA ASP A 76 6.58 8.93 12.23
C ASP A 76 5.82 9.43 10.98
N ILE A 77 5.85 8.67 9.86
CA ILE A 77 5.05 8.98 8.66
C ILE A 77 3.54 8.95 8.94
N LEU A 78 3.04 7.87 9.57
CA LEU A 78 1.62 7.75 9.93
C LEU A 78 1.16 8.90 10.84
N LYS A 79 2.02 9.33 11.76
CA LYS A 79 1.73 10.43 12.67
C LYS A 79 1.76 11.78 11.97
N GLU A 80 2.73 12.01 11.08
CA GLU A 80 2.84 13.25 10.31
C GLU A 80 1.63 13.46 9.42
N LEU A 81 1.15 12.42 8.74
CA LEU A 81 -0.07 12.51 7.92
C LEU A 81 -1.33 12.75 8.77
N ALA A 82 -1.42 12.13 9.95
CA ALA A 82 -2.53 12.40 10.88
C ALA A 82 -2.57 13.88 11.31
N ILE A 83 -1.40 14.49 11.56
CA ILE A 83 -1.27 15.92 11.87
C ILE A 83 -1.58 16.77 10.64
N LYS A 84 -1.02 16.42 9.47
CA LYS A 84 -1.16 17.16 8.21
C LYS A 84 -2.62 17.33 7.79
N TYR A 85 -3.41 16.27 7.97
CA TYR A 85 -4.82 16.20 7.59
C TYR A 85 -5.79 16.37 8.77
N ASP A 86 -5.28 16.80 9.93
CA ASP A 86 -6.03 17.17 11.13
C ASP A 86 -7.01 16.09 11.64
N PHE A 87 -6.58 14.82 11.66
CA PHE A 87 -7.37 13.72 12.22
C PHE A 87 -6.69 13.06 13.42
N SER A 88 -7.52 12.55 14.35
CA SER A 88 -7.04 11.84 15.53
C SER A 88 -7.11 10.33 15.31
N TYR A 89 -5.98 9.65 15.52
CA TYR A 89 -5.88 8.20 15.46
C TYR A 89 -5.24 7.67 16.75
N PRO A 90 -5.79 6.63 17.41
CA PRO A 90 -5.26 6.13 18.68
C PRO A 90 -3.80 5.69 18.57
N GLU A 91 -2.97 6.14 19.51
CA GLU A 91 -1.52 5.89 19.54
C GLU A 91 -1.18 4.39 19.53
N ASP A 92 -1.92 3.59 20.29
CA ASP A 92 -1.77 2.14 20.35
C ASP A 92 -2.06 1.46 19.01
N LYS A 93 -3.08 1.95 18.28
CA LYS A 93 -3.38 1.49 16.92
C LYS A 93 -2.35 1.96 15.91
N LEU A 94 -1.78 3.15 16.09
CA LEU A 94 -0.75 3.70 15.22
C LEU A 94 0.53 2.86 15.30
N LEU A 95 0.94 2.49 16.52
CA LEU A 95 2.06 1.57 16.75
C LEU A 95 1.81 0.18 16.14
N ALA A 96 0.61 -0.38 16.33
CA ALA A 96 0.25 -1.67 15.73
C ALA A 96 0.26 -1.63 14.20
N LEU A 97 -0.27 -0.55 13.61
CA LEU A 97 -0.28 -0.34 12.17
C LEU A 97 1.14 -0.20 11.61
N ALA A 98 2.03 0.56 12.26
CA ALA A 98 3.42 0.70 11.85
C ALA A 98 4.16 -0.66 11.80
N ALA A 99 3.93 -1.53 12.78
CA ALA A 99 4.49 -2.89 12.79
C ALA A 99 3.95 -3.79 11.66
N GLU A 100 2.66 -3.70 11.34
CA GLU A 100 2.08 -4.43 10.19
C GLU A 100 2.58 -3.86 8.85
N VAL A 101 2.76 -2.55 8.73
CA VAL A 101 3.36 -1.90 7.54
C VAL A 101 4.74 -2.46 7.27
N LYS A 102 5.59 -2.54 8.30
CA LYS A 102 6.91 -3.17 8.17
C LYS A 102 6.82 -4.60 7.64
N THR A 103 5.89 -5.39 8.16
CA THR A 103 5.71 -6.78 7.72
C THR A 103 5.34 -6.88 6.23
N VAL A 104 4.45 -5.99 5.75
CA VAL A 104 4.07 -5.91 4.33
C VAL A 104 5.26 -5.48 3.47
N VAL A 105 6.02 -4.49 3.91
CA VAL A 105 7.21 -4.00 3.22
C VAL A 105 8.28 -5.08 3.14
N ASP A 106 8.59 -5.74 4.26
CA ASP A 106 9.57 -6.82 4.37
C ASP A 106 9.27 -7.98 3.41
N ASP A 107 8.01 -8.18 3.00
CA ASP A 107 7.63 -9.17 1.98
C ASP A 107 8.04 -8.79 0.56
N LYS A 108 7.98 -7.51 0.21
CA LYS A 108 8.23 -7.02 -1.15
C LYS A 108 9.69 -6.63 -1.38
N VAL A 109 10.42 -6.21 -0.35
CA VAL A 109 11.84 -5.80 -0.50
C VAL A 109 12.81 -6.96 -0.68
N ARG A 110 12.35 -8.20 -0.47
CA ARG A 110 13.13 -9.44 -0.65
C ARG A 110 13.61 -9.63 -2.10
N TYR A 111 12.95 -9.00 -3.06
CA TYR A 111 13.30 -9.10 -4.48
C TYR A 111 14.35 -8.03 -4.85
N THR A 112 15.52 -8.46 -5.36
CA THR A 112 16.69 -7.62 -5.64
C THR A 112 16.38 -6.36 -6.48
N ASP A 113 15.43 -6.44 -7.41
CA ASP A 113 15.05 -5.35 -8.33
C ASP A 113 13.65 -4.79 -8.12
N TRP A 114 13.03 -5.00 -6.94
CA TRP A 114 11.64 -4.61 -6.69
C TRP A 114 11.38 -3.11 -6.98
N SER A 115 12.35 -2.25 -6.67
CA SER A 115 12.28 -0.80 -6.86
C SER A 115 12.37 -0.35 -8.33
N GLN A 116 12.72 -1.23 -9.26
CA GLN A 116 12.68 -0.97 -10.71
C GLN A 116 11.46 -1.62 -11.38
N ARG A 117 10.68 -2.38 -10.61
CA ARG A 117 9.52 -3.12 -11.08
C ARG A 117 8.23 -2.43 -10.73
N GLU A 118 7.64 -1.76 -11.73
CA GLU A 118 6.35 -1.08 -11.58
C GLU A 118 5.23 -1.99 -11.11
N ASP A 119 5.25 -3.27 -11.49
CA ASP A 119 4.26 -4.25 -11.06
C ASP A 119 4.40 -4.63 -9.58
N ILE A 120 5.62 -4.71 -9.05
CA ILE A 120 5.84 -4.93 -7.61
C ILE A 120 5.49 -3.68 -6.80
N LYS A 121 5.87 -2.49 -7.28
CA LYS A 121 5.48 -1.23 -6.61
C LYS A 121 3.97 -1.06 -6.54
N ALA A 122 3.27 -1.34 -7.64
CA ALA A 122 1.81 -1.26 -7.68
C ALA A 122 1.18 -2.27 -6.70
N GLU A 123 1.70 -3.49 -6.64
CA GLU A 123 1.24 -4.50 -5.69
C GLU A 123 1.50 -4.09 -4.23
N LEU A 124 2.69 -3.55 -3.93
CA LEU A 124 3.00 -3.01 -2.61
C LEU A 124 2.05 -1.88 -2.21
N LYS A 125 1.81 -0.91 -3.10
CA LYS A 125 0.86 0.18 -2.84
C LYS A 125 -0.53 -0.35 -2.49
N VAL A 126 -1.02 -1.34 -3.23
CA VAL A 126 -2.33 -1.95 -2.97
C VAL A 126 -2.34 -2.71 -1.64
N ASP A 127 -1.27 -3.43 -1.32
CA ASP A 127 -1.13 -4.12 -0.04
C ASP A 127 -1.16 -3.15 1.13
N LEU A 128 -0.50 -2.00 0.99
CA LEU A 128 -0.50 -0.92 2.00
C LEU A 128 -1.89 -0.29 2.13
N ILE A 129 -2.54 0.09 1.04
CA ILE A 129 -3.89 0.71 1.09
C ILE A 129 -4.90 -0.21 1.76
N LEU A 130 -4.87 -1.51 1.43
CA LEU A 130 -5.71 -2.51 2.08
C LEU A 130 -5.39 -2.65 3.57
N LEU A 131 -4.12 -2.60 3.94
CA LEU A 131 -3.71 -2.63 5.35
C LEU A 131 -4.26 -1.41 6.10
N LEU A 132 -4.12 -0.21 5.55
CA LEU A 132 -4.62 1.03 6.14
C LEU A 132 -6.14 0.98 6.30
N ALA A 133 -6.85 0.57 5.24
CA ALA A 133 -8.31 0.41 5.27
C ALA A 133 -8.77 -0.60 6.34
N LYS A 134 -8.07 -1.73 6.49
CA LYS A 134 -8.34 -2.74 7.53
C LYS A 134 -8.20 -2.16 8.93
N HIS A 135 -7.19 -1.30 9.14
CA HIS A 135 -6.93 -0.61 10.40
C HIS A 135 -7.85 0.61 10.62
N GLY A 136 -8.57 1.05 9.58
CA GLY A 136 -9.38 2.26 9.62
C GLY A 136 -8.52 3.51 9.68
N TYR A 137 -7.43 3.52 8.92
CA TYR A 137 -6.56 4.67 8.72
C TYR A 137 -6.72 5.17 7.27
N PRO A 138 -7.02 6.45 7.03
CA PRO A 138 -7.50 7.41 8.03
C PRO A 138 -8.84 6.96 8.64
N PRO A 139 -9.19 7.44 9.85
CA PRO A 139 -10.44 7.09 10.51
C PRO A 139 -11.61 7.58 9.69
N VAL A 140 -12.42 6.63 9.21
CA VAL A 140 -13.67 6.89 8.50
C VAL A 140 -14.78 6.05 9.11
N ASP A 141 -15.99 6.60 9.14
CA ASP A 141 -17.17 5.77 9.34
C ASP A 141 -17.20 4.74 8.21
N ARG A 142 -17.30 3.45 8.56
CA ARG A 142 -17.37 2.35 7.59
C ARG A 142 -18.71 2.40 6.84
N ASP A 143 -18.85 3.36 5.94
CA ASP A 143 -19.96 3.45 5.00
C ASP A 143 -19.88 2.25 4.02
N GLU A 144 -21.03 1.91 3.45
CA GLU A 144 -21.21 0.90 2.43
C GLU A 144 -20.26 1.11 1.23
N VAL A 145 -19.90 2.36 0.96
CA VAL A 145 -18.90 2.77 -0.03
C VAL A 145 -17.50 2.18 0.22
N TYR A 146 -16.95 2.37 1.42
CA TYR A 146 -15.60 1.88 1.76
C TYR A 146 -15.55 0.36 1.84
N LYS A 147 -16.66 -0.23 2.28
CA LYS A 147 -16.82 -1.68 2.30
C LYS A 147 -16.73 -2.26 0.88
N GLU A 148 -17.37 -1.63 -0.10
CA GLU A 148 -17.31 -2.06 -1.49
C GLU A 148 -15.90 -1.95 -2.09
N ILE A 149 -15.18 -0.85 -1.82
CA ILE A 149 -13.79 -0.66 -2.26
C ILE A 149 -12.88 -1.74 -1.68
N PHE A 150 -13.04 -2.01 -0.38
CA PHE A 150 -12.26 -3.02 0.33
C PHE A 150 -12.54 -4.44 -0.20
N GLU A 151 -13.82 -4.80 -0.36
CA GLU A 151 -14.23 -6.10 -0.89
C GLU A 151 -13.75 -6.33 -2.34
N GLN A 152 -13.77 -5.29 -3.19
CA GLN A 152 -13.25 -5.39 -4.56
C GLN A 152 -11.73 -5.58 -4.59
N ALA A 153 -10.99 -4.88 -3.73
CA ALA A 153 -9.54 -5.01 -3.62
C ALA A 153 -9.11 -6.36 -3.01
N GLU A 154 -9.84 -6.90 -2.03
CA GLU A 154 -9.60 -8.25 -1.46
C GLU A 154 -9.95 -9.39 -2.43
N ASN A 155 -11.09 -9.32 -3.11
CA ASN A 155 -11.48 -10.33 -4.09
C ASN A 155 -10.46 -10.45 -5.23
N TYR A 156 -9.83 -9.35 -5.62
CA TYR A 156 -8.79 -9.38 -6.65
C TYR A 156 -7.53 -10.15 -6.22
N LYS A 157 -7.05 -9.96 -4.99
CA LYS A 157 -5.91 -10.73 -4.44
C LYS A 157 -6.17 -12.24 -4.51
N THR A 158 -7.39 -12.63 -4.15
CA THR A 158 -7.85 -14.03 -4.17
C THR A 158 -7.86 -14.60 -5.59
N HIS A 159 -8.35 -13.84 -6.59
CA HIS A 159 -8.34 -14.27 -7.98
C HIS A 159 -6.92 -14.39 -8.55
N ARG A 160 -5.99 -13.51 -8.17
CA ARG A 160 -4.58 -13.59 -8.60
C ARG A 160 -3.87 -14.80 -7.98
N ALA A 161 -4.09 -15.09 -6.70
CA ALA A 161 -3.56 -16.29 -6.02
C ALA A 161 -4.08 -17.59 -6.66
N SER A 162 -5.35 -17.61 -7.07
CA SER A 162 -5.95 -18.77 -7.75
C SER A 162 -5.39 -19.01 -9.16
N LEU A 163 -5.03 -17.95 -9.89
CA LEU A 163 -4.43 -18.05 -11.22
C LEU A 163 -2.95 -18.47 -11.18
N SER A 164 -2.21 -18.12 -10.12
CA SER A 164 -0.86 -18.62 -9.88
C SER A 164 -0.81 -20.09 -9.44
N ALA A 165 -1.91 -20.64 -8.92
CA ALA A 165 -1.99 -22.06 -8.53
C ALA A 165 -2.36 -22.98 -9.72
N PHE A 166 -2.78 -22.41 -10.85
CA PHE A 166 -3.21 -23.12 -12.06
C PHE A 166 -2.21 -23.04 -13.23
N LEU A 167 -1.10 -22.32 -13.05
CA LEU A 167 0.02 -22.20 -14.01
C LEU A 167 1.29 -22.81 -13.40
#